data_AF-A0A2S4MAM3-F1
#
_entry.id   AF-A0A2S4MAM3-F1
#
_cell.length_a   1.000
_cell.length_b   1.000
_cell.length_c   1.000
_cell.angle_alpha   90.00
_cell.angle_beta   90.00
_cell.angle_gamma   90.00
#
_symmetry.space_group_name_H-M   'P 1'
#
loop_
_entity.id
_entity.type
_entity.pdbx_description
1 polymer ?
#
loop_
_entity_poly.entity_id
_entity_poly.type
_entity_poly.pdbx_seq_one_letter_code
_entity_poly.pdbx_strand_id
1 'polypeptide(L)'
;MPRLKLLSRETSTLQIMYLIDLAVGRGCPNRRGDVLLVQFFIRLLQDQPQKLDGEQYNFIPSSGRQLKVDGVCGEETIRHIAHFKQEHDKSGAAGEQGMLKDLRIDPMLTSNPFGVRTGHVLSILRLNQDVAASIGAERFRKLYAERLFPQELRNEFFI
;
A
#
# COMPACT_ATOMS: atom_id res chain seq x y z
N MET A 1 1.60 15.58 7.46
CA MET A 1 0.22 15.82 6.96
C MET A 1 -0.75 14.99 7.79
N PRO A 2 -2.08 15.20 7.78
CA PRO A 2 -2.99 14.19 8.34
C PRO A 2 -2.75 12.88 7.60
N ARG A 3 -2.42 11.81 8.35
CA ARG A 3 -2.10 10.50 7.76
C ARG A 3 -3.33 9.74 7.29
N LEU A 4 -4.53 10.20 7.68
CA LEU A 4 -5.79 9.72 7.15
C LEU A 4 -6.45 10.83 6.35
N LYS A 5 -6.88 10.53 5.12
CA LYS A 5 -7.61 11.45 4.26
C LYS A 5 -8.97 10.84 3.91
N LEU A 6 -10.04 11.58 4.19
CA LEU A 6 -11.38 11.26 3.68
C LEU A 6 -11.45 11.65 2.20
N LEU A 7 -11.88 10.71 1.35
CA LEU A 7 -12.15 10.97 -0.06
C LEU A 7 -13.63 11.31 -0.19
N SER A 8 -13.94 12.57 -0.50
CA SER A 8 -15.30 13.04 -0.74
C SER A 8 -15.77 12.55 -2.11
N ARG A 9 -16.44 11.38 -2.14
CA ARG A 9 -17.38 10.93 -3.17
C ARG A 9 -18.09 9.66 -2.70
N GLU A 10 -19.42 9.70 -2.68
CA GLU A 10 -20.30 8.62 -2.20
C GLU A 10 -20.23 7.32 -3.02
N THR A 11 -19.55 7.34 -4.18
CA THR A 11 -19.51 6.23 -5.15
C THR A 11 -18.13 5.57 -5.32
N SER A 12 -17.08 6.03 -4.62
CA SER A 12 -15.76 5.38 -4.69
C SER A 12 -15.61 4.21 -3.71
N THR A 13 -15.07 3.09 -4.20
CA THR A 13 -14.68 1.91 -3.40
C THR A 13 -13.73 2.24 -2.25
N LEU A 14 -13.02 3.36 -2.35
CA LEU A 14 -12.12 3.90 -1.33
C LEU A 14 -12.68 5.21 -0.77
N GLN A 15 -13.22 5.19 0.45
CA GLN A 15 -13.72 6.40 1.14
C GLN A 15 -12.68 7.05 2.06
N ILE A 16 -11.66 6.30 2.46
CA ILE A 16 -10.55 6.77 3.27
C ILE A 16 -9.24 6.35 2.63
N MET A 17 -8.19 7.14 2.80
CA MET A 17 -6.84 6.81 2.36
C MET A 17 -5.87 7.00 3.51
N TYR A 18 -5.06 5.98 3.77
CA TYR A 18 -3.92 6.04 4.67
C TYR A 18 -2.69 6.51 3.89
N LEU A 19 -2.04 7.54 4.40
CA LEU A 19 -0.93 8.24 3.79
C LEU A 19 0.37 7.98 4.57
N ILE A 20 1.46 7.98 3.82
CA ILE A 20 2.82 8.09 4.36
C ILE A 20 3.29 9.54 4.24
N ASP A 21 4.12 10.01 5.18
CA ASP A 21 4.69 11.36 5.13
C ASP A 21 5.94 11.43 4.24
N LEU A 22 6.81 10.40 4.32
CA LEU A 22 8.05 10.30 3.57
C LEU A 22 8.10 8.99 2.78
N ALA A 23 8.88 9.00 1.69
CA ALA A 23 9.03 7.82 0.84
C ALA A 23 9.64 6.63 1.59
N VAL A 24 9.21 5.42 1.21
CA VAL A 24 9.68 4.14 1.76
C VAL A 24 10.26 3.29 0.65
N GLY A 25 11.50 2.83 0.78
CA GLY A 25 12.18 2.00 -0.20
C GLY A 25 13.67 2.33 -0.34
N ARG A 26 14.28 1.83 -1.42
CA ARG A 26 15.72 2.01 -1.65
C ARG A 26 16.07 3.49 -1.84
N GLY A 27 17.03 3.97 -1.06
CA GLY A 27 17.50 5.36 -1.12
C GLY A 27 16.52 6.39 -0.55
N CYS A 28 15.47 5.96 0.16
CA CYS A 28 14.47 6.84 0.74
C CYS A 28 14.73 7.13 2.23
N PRO A 29 14.06 8.15 2.82
CA PRO A 29 14.19 8.45 4.25
C PRO A 29 13.77 7.30 5.17
N ASN A 30 12.81 6.45 4.74
CA ASN A 30 12.40 5.25 5.48
C ASN A 30 12.01 5.55 6.94
N ARG A 31 11.23 6.63 7.16
CA ARG A 31 10.71 6.94 8.50
C ARG A 31 9.92 5.75 9.02
N ARG A 32 10.21 5.33 10.26
CA ARG A 32 9.68 4.12 10.89
C ARG A 32 8.16 3.95 10.74
N GLY A 33 7.37 4.99 11.03
CA GLY A 33 5.91 4.93 10.88
C GLY A 33 5.45 4.67 9.43
N ASP A 34 6.11 5.29 8.45
CA ASP A 34 5.80 5.08 7.04
C ASP A 34 6.17 3.65 6.61
N VAL A 35 7.32 3.14 7.08
CA VAL A 35 7.75 1.76 6.84
C VAL A 35 6.78 0.76 7.45
N LEU A 36 6.36 0.97 8.70
CA LEU A 36 5.40 0.11 9.38
C LEU A 36 4.09 0.02 8.60
N LEU A 37 3.57 1.15 8.10
CA LEU A 37 2.34 1.18 7.35
C LEU A 37 2.47 0.39 6.03
N VAL A 38 3.55 0.63 5.27
CA VAL A 38 3.81 -0.09 4.01
C VAL A 38 3.98 -1.58 4.24
N GLN A 39 4.80 -1.99 5.21
CA GLN A 39 5.00 -3.39 5.55
C GLN A 39 3.69 -4.05 5.96
N PHE A 40 2.89 -3.37 6.79
CA PHE A 40 1.60 -3.87 7.26
C PHE A 40 0.61 -4.07 6.10
N PHE A 41 0.52 -3.13 5.17
CA PHE A 41 -0.36 -3.24 4.00
C PHE A 41 0.03 -4.41 3.10
N ILE A 42 1.32 -4.55 2.78
CA ILE A 42 1.80 -5.70 2.01
C ILE A 42 1.50 -7.00 2.76
N ARG A 43 1.70 -7.02 4.09
CA ARG A 43 1.42 -8.20 4.91
C ARG A 43 -0.06 -8.60 4.85
N LEU A 44 -0.99 -7.64 4.88
CA LEU A 44 -2.42 -7.91 4.73
C LEU A 44 -2.74 -8.54 3.38
N LEU A 45 -2.15 -8.03 2.28
CA LEU A 45 -2.32 -8.60 0.95
C LEU A 45 -1.77 -10.03 0.84
N GLN A 46 -0.72 -10.36 1.61
CA GLN A 46 -0.17 -11.72 1.69
C GLN A 46 -1.05 -12.67 2.50
N ASP A 47 -1.72 -12.19 3.54
CA ASP A 47 -2.62 -13.00 4.37
C ASP A 47 -4.00 -13.18 3.71
N GLN A 48 -4.43 -12.23 2.87
CA GLN A 48 -5.72 -12.24 2.16
C GLN A 48 -5.52 -11.96 0.66
N PRO A 49 -4.91 -12.88 -0.08
CA PRO A 49 -4.66 -12.69 -1.51
C PRO A 49 -5.97 -12.46 -2.26
N GLN A 50 -5.98 -11.41 -3.09
CA GLN A 50 -7.13 -11.09 -3.93
C GLN A 50 -7.35 -12.18 -4.99
N LYS A 51 -8.60 -12.34 -5.39
CA LYS A 51 -8.99 -13.06 -6.60
C LYS A 51 -9.67 -12.06 -7.53
N LEU A 52 -9.06 -11.80 -8.69
CA LEU A 52 -9.69 -11.00 -9.75
C LEU A 52 -9.81 -11.92 -10.97
N ASP A 53 -11.00 -12.01 -11.55
CA ASP A 53 -11.28 -12.80 -12.76
C ASP A 53 -10.78 -14.26 -12.72
N GLY A 54 -10.78 -14.86 -11.54
CA GLY A 54 -10.32 -16.25 -11.32
C GLY A 54 -8.81 -16.40 -11.11
N GLU A 55 -8.01 -15.35 -11.32
CA GLU A 55 -6.59 -15.34 -10.99
C GLU A 55 -6.37 -14.93 -9.52
N GLN A 56 -5.59 -15.73 -8.80
CA GLN A 56 -5.19 -15.43 -7.43
C GLN A 56 -3.84 -14.70 -7.43
N TYR A 57 -3.84 -13.48 -6.92
CA TYR A 57 -2.62 -12.68 -6.81
C TYR A 57 -1.76 -13.23 -5.69
N ASN A 58 -0.49 -13.51 -5.99
CA ASN A 58 0.46 -13.92 -4.97
C ASN A 58 1.40 -12.76 -4.63
N PHE A 59 1.11 -12.05 -3.55
CA PHE A 59 1.94 -10.96 -3.05
C PHE A 59 3.16 -11.44 -2.22
N ILE A 60 3.44 -12.74 -2.19
CA ILE A 60 4.65 -13.31 -1.61
C ILE A 60 5.65 -13.54 -2.76
N PRO A 61 6.85 -12.92 -2.71
CA PRO A 61 7.90 -13.19 -3.69
C PRO A 61 8.23 -14.68 -3.78
N SER A 62 8.61 -15.18 -4.96
CA SER A 62 8.88 -16.60 -5.23
C SER A 62 9.98 -17.26 -4.37
N SER A 63 10.81 -16.45 -3.70
CA SER A 63 11.85 -16.89 -2.76
C SER A 63 11.50 -16.64 -1.28
N GLY A 64 10.31 -16.10 -1.00
CA GLY A 64 10.04 -15.31 0.19
C GLY A 64 9.20 -15.98 1.26
N ARG A 65 9.47 -15.59 2.50
CA ARG A 65 8.52 -15.66 3.60
C ARG A 65 7.60 -14.44 3.51
N GLN A 66 6.49 -14.49 4.23
CA GLN A 66 5.66 -13.30 4.39
C GLN A 66 6.45 -12.19 5.09
N LEU A 67 6.22 -10.95 4.67
CA LEU A 67 6.95 -9.79 5.16
C LEU A 67 6.70 -9.59 6.66
N LYS A 68 7.77 -9.36 7.41
CA LYS A 68 7.68 -8.97 8.82
C LYS A 68 7.34 -7.49 8.93
N VAL A 69 6.47 -7.15 9.88
CA VAL A 69 6.10 -5.77 10.20
C VAL A 69 6.91 -5.31 11.42
N ASP A 70 8.08 -4.72 11.18
CA ASP A 70 9.01 -4.29 12.23
C ASP A 70 9.56 -2.86 12.09
N GLY A 71 9.14 -2.16 11.03
CA GLY A 71 9.48 -0.77 10.78
C GLY A 71 10.91 -0.57 10.25
N VAL A 72 11.59 -1.63 9.82
CA VAL A 72 12.93 -1.57 9.23
C VAL A 72 12.87 -1.80 7.73
N CYS A 73 13.21 -0.78 6.94
CA CYS A 73 13.27 -0.90 5.48
C CYS A 73 14.60 -1.53 5.02
N GLY A 74 14.72 -2.85 5.19
CA GLY A 74 15.83 -3.64 4.66
C GLY A 74 15.56 -4.19 3.25
N GLU A 75 16.51 -4.98 2.73
CA GLU A 75 16.40 -5.65 1.42
C GLU A 75 15.14 -6.51 1.28
N GLU A 76 14.66 -7.09 2.38
CA GLU A 76 13.41 -7.85 2.39
C GLU A 76 12.20 -6.95 2.10
N THR A 77 12.10 -5.78 2.75
CA THR A 77 11.02 -4.81 2.49
C THR A 77 11.09 -4.31 1.05
N ILE A 78 12.29 -4.01 0.56
CA ILE A 78 12.51 -3.55 -0.82
C ILE A 78 12.07 -4.59 -1.84
N ARG A 79 12.42 -5.87 -1.63
CA ARG A 79 11.99 -6.98 -2.52
C ARG A 79 10.48 -7.11 -2.56
N HIS A 80 9.82 -6.98 -1.41
CA HIS A 80 8.37 -7.04 -1.31
C HIS A 80 7.68 -5.86 -2.00
N ILE A 81 8.23 -4.65 -1.91
CA ILE A 81 7.74 -3.48 -2.67
C ILE A 81 7.84 -3.74 -4.17
N ALA A 82 8.98 -4.26 -4.64
CA ALA A 82 9.19 -4.57 -6.05
C ALA A 82 8.20 -5.64 -6.54
N HIS A 83 8.03 -6.71 -5.76
CA HIS A 83 7.13 -7.81 -6.08
C HIS A 83 5.67 -7.36 -6.10
N PHE A 84 5.24 -6.56 -5.12
CA PHE A 84 3.90 -5.97 -5.11
C PHE A 84 3.60 -5.21 -6.41
N LYS A 85 4.53 -4.35 -6.84
CA LYS A 85 4.37 -3.57 -8.08
C LYS A 85 4.29 -4.45 -9.32
N GLN A 86 5.14 -5.46 -9.41
CA GLN A 86 5.13 -6.42 -10.49
C GLN A 86 3.84 -7.22 -10.54
N GLU A 87 3.37 -7.70 -9.38
CA GLU A 87 2.17 -8.55 -9.29
C GLU A 87 0.90 -7.78 -9.65
N HIS A 88 0.78 -6.53 -9.17
CA HIS A 88 -0.36 -5.68 -9.52
C HIS A 88 -0.38 -5.34 -11.02
N ASP A 89 0.78 -5.03 -11.62
CA ASP A 89 0.86 -4.71 -13.06
C ASP A 89 0.46 -5.89 -13.97
N LYS A 90 0.44 -7.14 -13.49
CA LYS A 90 -0.04 -8.30 -14.27
C LYS A 90 -1.53 -8.19 -14.63
N SER A 91 -2.31 -7.51 -13.80
CA SER A 91 -3.76 -7.36 -13.96
C SER A 91 -4.18 -6.51 -15.16
N GLY A 92 -3.24 -5.76 -15.74
CA GLY A 92 -3.34 -4.99 -16.99
C GLY A 92 -4.74 -4.80 -17.56
N ALA A 93 -5.62 -4.07 -16.87
CA ALA A 93 -6.82 -3.54 -17.49
C ALA A 93 -6.34 -2.59 -18.60
N ALA A 94 -6.58 -2.96 -19.86
CA ALA A 94 -6.14 -2.21 -21.02
C ALA A 94 -6.57 -0.73 -20.90
N GLY A 95 -5.61 0.17 -20.66
CA GLY A 95 -5.84 1.60 -20.48
C GLY A 95 -5.46 2.17 -19.09
N GLU A 96 -5.15 1.34 -18.09
CA GLU A 96 -4.63 1.84 -16.81
C GLU A 96 -3.12 2.13 -16.90
N GLN A 97 -2.72 3.33 -16.49
CA GLN A 97 -1.30 3.69 -16.37
C GLN A 97 -0.67 2.83 -15.26
N GLY A 98 0.24 1.92 -15.65
CA GLY A 98 0.95 1.02 -14.73
C GLY A 98 1.76 1.78 -13.67
N MET A 99 2.15 1.09 -12.60
CA MET A 99 2.98 1.70 -11.57
C MET A 99 4.41 1.95 -12.07
N LEU A 100 5.08 2.96 -11.50
CA LEU A 100 6.53 3.07 -11.65
C LEU A 100 7.18 1.83 -11.05
N LYS A 101 8.03 1.16 -11.84
CA LYS A 101 8.78 -0.05 -11.45
C LYS A 101 10.02 0.25 -10.60
N ASP A 102 10.02 1.38 -9.89
CA ASP A 102 11.06 1.73 -8.92
C ASP A 102 10.86 0.97 -7.60
N LEU A 103 11.92 0.95 -6.80
CA LEU A 103 12.01 0.13 -5.58
C LEU A 103 11.51 0.86 -4.32
N ARG A 104 10.48 1.70 -4.48
CA ARG A 104 9.95 2.56 -3.41
C ARG A 104 8.47 2.89 -3.55
N ILE A 105 7.87 3.32 -2.45
CA ILE A 105 6.53 3.88 -2.35
C ILE A 105 6.68 5.36 -2.00
N ASP A 106 6.21 6.23 -2.88
CA ASP A 106 6.26 7.69 -2.68
C ASP A 106 4.99 8.20 -1.99
N PRO A 107 5.09 9.25 -1.15
CA PRO A 107 3.94 9.88 -0.52
C PRO A 107 3.08 10.61 -1.55
N MET A 108 1.80 10.78 -1.24
CA MET A 108 0.91 11.61 -2.02
C MET A 108 1.07 13.08 -1.60
N LEU A 109 1.92 13.82 -2.32
CA LEU A 109 2.28 15.21 -2.00
C LEU A 109 1.18 16.23 -2.36
N THR A 110 0.23 15.88 -3.22
CA THR A 110 -0.87 16.76 -3.64
C THR A 110 -2.20 16.04 -3.54
N SER A 111 -3.34 16.73 -3.64
CA SER A 111 -4.64 16.05 -3.76
C SER A 111 -4.81 15.25 -5.06
N ASN A 112 -3.81 15.25 -5.94
CA ASN A 112 -3.79 14.50 -7.17
C ASN A 112 -3.09 13.13 -6.95
N PRO A 113 -3.78 12.00 -7.22
CA PRO A 113 -3.20 10.66 -7.09
C PRO A 113 -2.20 10.28 -8.20
N PHE A 114 -2.02 11.14 -9.21
CA PHE A 114 -1.05 10.92 -10.28
C PHE A 114 0.29 11.56 -9.94
N GLY A 115 1.39 10.87 -10.26
CA GLY A 115 2.74 11.40 -10.11
C GLY A 115 2.92 12.68 -10.92
N VAL A 116 3.36 13.76 -10.25
CA VAL A 116 3.41 15.14 -10.77
C VAL A 116 4.19 15.29 -12.09
N ARG A 117 5.07 14.33 -12.43
CA ARG A 117 5.95 14.37 -13.61
C ARG A 117 5.78 13.22 -14.60
N THR A 118 5.12 12.13 -14.23
CA THR A 118 5.27 10.87 -14.97
C THR A 118 3.95 10.28 -15.47
N GLY A 119 2.80 10.79 -15.01
CA GLY A 119 1.50 10.25 -15.39
C GLY A 119 1.21 8.84 -14.83
N HIS A 120 2.11 8.26 -14.04
CA HIS A 120 1.86 6.99 -13.36
C HIS A 120 1.02 7.18 -12.10
N VAL A 121 0.18 6.19 -11.78
CA VAL A 121 -0.56 6.16 -10.52
C VAL A 121 0.43 5.96 -9.36
N LEU A 122 0.28 6.73 -8.29
CA LEU A 122 1.12 6.59 -7.10
C LEU A 122 0.91 5.22 -6.45
N SER A 123 2.00 4.51 -6.17
CA SER A 123 1.91 3.17 -5.57
C SER A 123 1.23 3.16 -4.19
N ILE A 124 1.27 4.26 -3.43
CA ILE A 124 0.53 4.36 -2.16
C ILE A 124 -0.99 4.33 -2.36
N LEU A 125 -1.51 4.92 -3.45
CA LEU A 125 -2.93 4.84 -3.78
C LEU A 125 -3.31 3.38 -4.11
N ARG A 126 -2.52 2.73 -4.98
CA ARG A 126 -2.77 1.31 -5.34
C ARG A 126 -2.75 0.41 -4.11
N LEU A 127 -1.74 0.57 -3.25
CA LEU A 127 -1.65 -0.18 -2.00
C LEU A 127 -2.91 -0.02 -1.13
N ASN A 128 -3.46 1.19 -1.02
CA ASN A 128 -4.72 1.44 -0.30
C ASN A 128 -5.90 0.73 -0.96
N GLN A 129 -6.03 0.84 -2.29
CA GLN A 129 -7.12 0.22 -3.06
C GLN A 129 -7.07 -1.31 -2.95
N ASP A 130 -5.89 -1.90 -3.07
CA ASP A 130 -5.72 -3.34 -3.03
C ASP A 130 -6.04 -3.89 -1.64
N VAL A 131 -5.57 -3.23 -0.59
CA VAL A 131 -5.89 -3.66 0.78
C VAL A 131 -7.39 -3.53 1.03
N ALA A 132 -8.01 -2.41 0.63
CA ALA A 132 -9.45 -2.20 0.79
C ALA A 132 -10.30 -3.25 0.04
N ALA A 133 -9.90 -3.61 -1.18
CA ALA A 133 -10.57 -4.65 -1.97
C ALA A 133 -10.30 -6.06 -1.41
N SER A 134 -9.13 -6.30 -0.83
CA SER A 134 -8.75 -7.59 -0.21
C SER A 134 -9.52 -7.86 1.09
N ILE A 135 -9.57 -6.89 2.01
CA ILE A 135 -10.15 -7.10 3.36
C ILE A 135 -11.59 -6.61 3.48
N GLY A 136 -12.08 -5.84 2.49
CA GLY A 136 -13.37 -5.19 2.48
C GLY A 136 -13.35 -3.77 3.08
N ALA A 137 -14.17 -2.87 2.53
CA ALA A 137 -14.18 -1.45 2.89
C ALA A 137 -14.47 -1.19 4.37
N GLU A 138 -15.38 -1.95 5.00
CA GLU A 138 -15.70 -1.78 6.44
C GLU A 138 -14.51 -2.09 7.35
N ARG A 139 -13.77 -3.17 7.05
CA ARG A 139 -12.55 -3.54 7.78
C ARG A 139 -11.43 -2.55 7.51
N PHE A 140 -11.31 -2.09 6.27
CA PHE A 140 -10.36 -1.04 5.90
C PHE A 140 -10.58 0.26 6.68
N ARG A 141 -11.83 0.68 6.90
CA ARG A 141 -12.17 1.81 7.77
C ARG A 141 -11.74 1.63 9.22
N LYS A 142 -11.54 0.39 9.66
CA LYS A 142 -11.15 0.02 11.02
C LYS A 142 -9.80 -0.71 11.02
N LEU A 143 -8.85 -0.31 10.17
CA LEU A 143 -7.53 -0.97 10.07
C LEU A 143 -6.81 -1.07 11.42
N TYR A 144 -7.02 -0.12 12.33
CA TYR A 144 -6.48 -0.15 13.70
C TYR A 144 -6.91 -1.37 14.52
N ALA A 145 -8.02 -2.02 14.15
CA ALA A 145 -8.57 -3.21 14.79
C ALA A 145 -8.00 -4.52 14.20
N GLU A 146 -7.24 -4.46 13.11
CA GLU A 146 -6.60 -5.64 12.53
C GLU A 146 -5.53 -6.20 13.49
N ARG A 147 -5.45 -7.52 13.58
CA ARG A 147 -4.60 -8.24 14.57
C ARG A 147 -3.12 -7.84 14.50
N LEU A 148 -2.62 -7.58 13.29
CA LEU A 148 -1.21 -7.24 13.03
C LEU A 148 -0.99 -5.72 12.93
N PHE A 149 -1.98 -4.90 13.26
CA PHE A 149 -1.84 -3.45 13.19
C PHE A 149 -0.72 -2.99 14.14
N PRO A 150 0.31 -2.28 13.65
CA PRO A 150 1.43 -1.85 14.48
C PRO A 150 0.98 -0.93 15.61
N GLN A 151 1.35 -1.25 16.85
CA GLN A 151 0.96 -0.44 18.02
C GLN A 151 1.43 1.00 17.90
N GLU A 152 2.63 1.22 17.36
CA GLU A 152 3.23 2.54 17.15
C GLU A 152 2.38 3.43 16.23
N LEU A 153 1.62 2.83 15.30
CA LEU A 153 0.76 3.58 14.38
C LEU A 153 -0.58 3.97 15.02
N ARG A 154 -1.01 3.34 16.12
CA ARG A 154 -2.31 3.64 16.73
C ARG A 154 -2.43 5.12 17.06
N ASN A 155 -1.38 5.68 17.66
CA ASN A 155 -1.33 7.10 18.04
C ASN A 155 -1.26 8.06 16.84
N GLU A 156 -0.94 7.57 15.65
CA GLU A 156 -0.78 8.39 14.44
C GLU A 156 -2.04 8.43 13.55
N PHE A 157 -3.03 7.56 13.80
CA PHE A 157 -4.25 7.44 12.98
C PHE A 157 -5.57 7.61 13.76
N PHE A 158 -5.53 8.02 15.04
CA PHE A 158 -6.75 8.43 15.74
C PHE A 158 -7.35 9.68 15.07
N ILE A 159 -8.64 9.61 14.76
CA ILE A 159 -9.52 10.75 14.48
C ILE A 159 -10.25 11.08 15.77
#